data_AF-A0A529WAM0-F1
#
_entry.id   AF-A0A529WAM0-F1
#
_cell.length_a   1.000
_cell.length_b   1.000
_cell.length_c   1.000
_cell.angle_alpha   90.00
_cell.angle_beta   90.00
_cell.angle_gamma   90.00
#
_symmetry.space_group_name_H-M   'P 1'
#
loop_
_entity.id
_entity.type
_entity.pdbx_description
1 polymer ?
#
loop_
_entity_poly.entity_id
_entity_poly.type
_entity_poly.pdbx_seq_one_letter_code
_entity_poly.pdbx_strand_id
1 'polypeptide(L)' 'LTALGLDPDLPAMKAIGVRELQAAMAEQSGLPEAIERAKIATRQYAKRQSTWFRHQLGVEWRRLRPGDEAAAQD' A
#
# COMPACT_ATOMS: atom_id res chain seq x y z
N LEU A 1 -9.85 -13.00 1.11
CA LEU A 1 -8.59 -13.77 1.20
C LEU A 1 -8.63 -14.74 2.38
N THR A 2 -8.84 -14.29 3.61
CA THR A 2 -8.89 -15.16 4.81
C THR A 2 -9.90 -16.31 4.71
N ALA A 3 -11.12 -16.04 4.22
CA ALA A 3 -12.17 -17.05 4.06
C ALA A 3 -11.83 -18.17 3.04
N LEU A 4 -10.81 -17.96 2.20
CA LEU A 4 -10.40 -18.94 1.18
C LEU A 4 -9.39 -19.97 1.73
N GLY A 5 -8.97 -19.87 2.99
CA GLY A 5 -8.04 -20.83 3.61
C GLY A 5 -6.69 -20.93 2.90
N LEU A 6 -6.22 -19.83 2.32
CA LEU A 6 -4.99 -19.78 1.54
C LEU A 6 -3.74 -19.92 2.41
N ASP A 7 -2.69 -20.48 1.82
CA ASP A 7 -1.35 -20.51 2.44
C ASP A 7 -0.89 -19.07 2.77
N PRO A 8 -0.54 -18.77 4.04
CA PRO A 8 -0.06 -17.47 4.49
C PRO A 8 1.17 -16.94 3.74
N ASP A 9 1.94 -17.83 3.10
CA ASP A 9 3.16 -17.44 2.38
C ASP A 9 2.94 -16.95 0.96
N LEU A 10 1.71 -17.06 0.43
CA LEU A 10 1.38 -16.56 -0.90
C LEU A 10 1.59 -15.04 -1.02
N PRO A 11 2.05 -14.53 -2.18
CA PRO A 11 2.23 -13.09 -2.40
C PRO A 11 0.98 -12.26 -2.10
N ALA A 12 -0.21 -12.79 -2.43
CA ALA A 12 -1.48 -12.13 -2.14
C ALA A 12 -1.72 -11.91 -0.63
N MET A 13 -1.26 -12.84 0.21
CA MET A 13 -1.38 -12.74 1.68
C MET A 13 -0.40 -11.73 2.29
N LYS A 14 0.59 -11.28 1.50
CA LYS A 14 1.61 -10.29 1.88
C LYS A 14 1.25 -8.89 1.39
N ALA A 15 0.10 -8.72 0.73
CA ALA A 15 -0.39 -7.40 0.33
C ALA A 15 -0.63 -6.50 1.55
N ILE A 16 -0.38 -5.20 1.38
CA ILE A 16 -0.45 -4.22 2.46
C ILE A 16 -1.86 -4.19 3.06
N GLY A 17 -1.96 -4.25 4.38
CA GLY A 17 -3.24 -4.23 5.10
C GLY A 17 -3.86 -5.61 5.32
N VAL A 18 -3.45 -6.66 4.58
CA VAL A 18 -4.04 -8.00 4.72
C VAL A 18 -3.79 -8.56 6.12
N ARG A 19 -2.55 -8.47 6.62
CA ARG A 19 -2.18 -8.99 7.95
C ARG A 19 -2.86 -8.22 9.07
N GLU A 20 -2.93 -6.89 8.96
CA GLU A 20 -3.57 -6.03 9.94
C GLU A 20 -5.06 -6.33 10.06
N LEU A 21 -5.77 -6.41 8.93
CA LEU A 21 -7.20 -6.70 8.92
C LEU A 21 -7.49 -8.16 9.32
N GLN A 22 -6.63 -9.10 8.94
CA GLN A 22 -6.74 -10.49 9.38
C GLN A 22 -6.59 -10.62 10.90
N ALA A 23 -5.68 -9.87 11.53
CA ALA A 23 -5.52 -9.86 12.99
C ALA A 23 -6.78 -9.33 13.70
N ALA A 24 -7.43 -8.30 13.14
CA ALA A 24 -8.71 -7.82 13.67
C ALA A 24 -9.85 -8.85 13.51
N MET A 25 -9.94 -9.53 12.37
CA MET A 25 -10.93 -10.59 12.15
C MET A 25 -10.72 -11.80 13.07
N ALA A 26 -9.47 -12.03 13.50
CA ALA A 26 -9.11 -13.09 14.44
C ALA A 26 -9.13 -12.63 15.91
N GLU A 27 -9.67 -11.44 16.20
CA GLU A 27 -9.75 -10.84 17.54
C GLU A 27 -8.38 -10.65 18.25
N GLN A 28 -7.28 -10.66 17.48
CA GLN A 28 -5.91 -10.47 17.98
C GLN A 28 -5.55 -8.98 18.14
N SER A 29 -6.33 -8.08 17.54
CA SER A 29 -6.19 -6.62 17.66
C SER A 29 -7.55 -5.96 17.48
N GLY A 30 -7.73 -4.75 18.02
CA GLY A 30 -8.95 -3.98 17.78
C GLY A 30 -9.07 -3.53 16.31
N LEU A 31 -10.28 -3.50 15.76
CA LEU A 31 -10.51 -3.00 14.40
C LEU A 31 -9.98 -1.56 14.17
N PRO A 32 -10.18 -0.59 15.10
CA PRO A 32 -9.61 0.75 14.92
C PRO A 32 -8.08 0.75 14.84
N GLU A 33 -7.43 -0.08 15.65
CA GLU A 33 -5.97 -0.23 15.65
C GLU A 33 -5.47 -0.85 14.34
N ALA A 34 -6.10 -1.92 13.87
CA ALA A 34 -5.77 -2.55 12.61
C ALA A 34 -5.90 -1.59 11.42
N ILE A 35 -6.95 -0.75 11.40
CA ILE A 35 -7.13 0.29 10.39
C ILE A 35 -5.97 1.30 10.42
N GLU A 36 -5.58 1.77 11.61
CA GLU A 36 -4.47 2.71 11.73
C GLU A 36 -3.13 2.09 11.31
N ARG A 37 -2.88 0.83 11.67
CA ARG A 37 -1.68 0.11 11.22
C ARG A 37 -1.66 -0.08 9.71
N ALA A 38 -2.79 -0.44 9.09
CA ALA A 38 -2.91 -0.57 7.64
C ALA A 38 -2.64 0.77 6.94
N LYS A 39 -3.18 1.88 7.44
CA LYS A 39 -2.89 3.23 6.93
C LYS A 39 -1.41 3.58 7.04
N ILE A 40 -0.77 3.27 8.18
CA ILE A 40 0.67 3.49 8.37
C ILE A 40 1.47 2.69 7.34
N ALA A 41 1.17 1.41 7.16
CA ALA A 41 1.85 0.53 6.20
C ALA A 41 1.71 1.05 4.76
N THR A 42 0.52 1.55 4.39
CA THR A 42 0.27 2.18 3.09
C THR A 42 1.11 3.44 2.90
N ARG A 43 1.19 4.34 3.90
CA ARG A 43 2.05 5.53 3.84
C ARG A 43 3.53 5.18 3.71
N GLN A 44 3.99 4.18 4.45
CA GLN A 44 5.37 3.69 4.35
C GLN A 44 5.67 3.13 2.96
N TYR A 45 4.75 2.35 2.38
CA TYR A 45 4.90 1.83 1.03
C TYR A 45 4.93 2.95 -0.02
N ALA A 46 4.01 3.92 0.07
CA ALA A 46 4.02 5.10 -0.80
C ALA A 46 5.36 5.85 -0.69
N LYS A 47 5.91 6.02 0.52
CA LYS A 47 7.24 6.62 0.71
C LYS A 47 8.36 5.81 0.05
N ARG A 48 8.33 4.48 0.16
CA ARG A 48 9.29 3.58 -0.52
C ARG A 48 9.18 3.70 -2.03
N GLN A 49 7.97 3.69 -2.58
CA GLN A 49 7.70 3.89 -4.01
C GLN A 49 8.25 5.24 -4.49
N SER A 50 7.91 6.33 -3.81
CA SER A 50 8.43 7.67 -4.15
C SER A 50 9.95 7.75 -4.09
N THR A 51 10.57 7.08 -3.11
CA THR A 51 12.03 6.99 -3.01
C THR A 51 12.61 6.18 -4.16
N TRP A 52 12.04 5.02 -4.47
CA TRP A 52 12.50 4.18 -5.58
C TRP A 52 12.39 4.94 -6.91
N PHE A 53 11.22 5.52 -7.22
CA PHE A 53 11.02 6.32 -8.43
C PHE A 53 12.00 7.49 -8.55
N ARG A 54 12.32 8.20 -7.45
CA ARG A 54 13.31 9.28 -7.48
C ARG A 54 14.69 8.83 -7.95
N HIS A 55 15.08 7.59 -7.66
CA HIS A 55 16.41 7.06 -8.01
C HIS A 55 16.42 6.27 -9.31
N GLN A 56 15.27 5.84 -9.81
CA GLN A 56 15.17 5.02 -11.03
C GLN A 56 14.68 5.80 -12.25
N LEU A 57 13.92 6.88 -12.03
CA LEU A 57 13.38 7.70 -13.09
C LEU A 57 14.28 8.94 -13.28
N GLY A 58 14.63 9.22 -14.54
CA GLY A 58 15.45 10.38 -14.89
C GLY A 58 14.68 11.69 -14.90
N VAL A 59 15.35 12.77 -15.30
CA VAL A 59 14.81 14.14 -15.33
C VAL A 59 13.66 14.31 -16.33
N GLU A 60 13.53 13.38 -17.28
CA GLU A 60 12.45 13.32 -18.27
C GLU A 60 11.07 13.07 -17.64
N TRP A 61 11.01 12.51 -16.43
CA TRP A 61 9.75 12.17 -15.79
C TRP A 61 9.10 13.38 -15.12
N ARG A 62 7.93 13.77 -15.62
CA ARG A 62 7.09 14.80 -15.00
C ARG A 62 6.47 14.27 -13.70
N ARG A 63 6.74 14.96 -12.58
CA ARG A 63 6.07 14.71 -11.31
C ARG A 63 4.79 15.53 -11.23
N LEU A 64 3.66 14.84 -11.03
CA LEU A 64 2.36 15.48 -10.83
C LEU A 64 2.11 15.71 -9.33
N ARG A 65 1.62 16.89 -9.01
CA ARG A 65 1.07 17.27 -7.71
C ARG A 65 -0.46 17.24 -7.77
N PRO A 66 -1.14 17.08 -6.63
CA PRO A 66 -2.59 17.21 -6.59
C PRO A 66 -3.02 18.55 -7.20
N GLY A 67 -3.90 18.51 -8.20
CA GLY A 67 -4.37 19.68 -8.95
C GLY A 67 -3.55 20.03 -10.19
N ASP A 68 -2.43 19.34 -10.47
CA ASP A 68 -1.80 19.45 -11.78
C ASP A 68 -2.70 18.79 -12.83
N GLU A 69 -3.01 19.49 -13.92
CA GLU A 69 -3.62 18.87 -15.09
C GLU A 69 -2.61 17.90 -15.70
N ALA A 70 -2.99 16.62 -15.78
CA ALA A 70 -2.28 15.67 -16.63
C ALA A 70 -2.40 16.20 -18.06
N ALA A 71 -1.28 16.64 -18.64
CA ALA A 71 -1.29 17.14 -20.01
C ALA A 71 -1.98 16.10 -20.89
N ALA A 72 -2.98 16.55 -21.68
CA ALA A 72 -3.54 15.75 -22.74
C ALA A 72 -2.38 15.25 -23.61
N GLN A 73 -2.30 13.93 -23.75
CA GLN A 73 -1.31 13.31 -24.62
C GLN A 73 -1.78 13.54 -26.06
N ASP A 74 -1.01 14.31 -26.83
CA ASP A 74 -1.05 14.34 -28.31
C ASP A 74 -0.31 13.12 -28.88
#